data_AF-A0A4R2F133-F1
#
_entry.id   AF-A0A4R2F133-F1
#
_cell.length_a   1.000
_cell.length_b   1.000
_cell.length_c   1.000
_cell.angle_alpha   90.00
_cell.angle_beta   90.00
_cell.angle_gamma   90.00
#
_symmetry.space_group_name_H-M   'P 1'
#
loop_
_entity.id
_entity.type
_entity.pdbx_description
1 polymer ?
#
loop_
_entity_poly.entity_id
_entity_poly.type
_entity_poly.pdbx_seq_one_letter_code
_entity_poly.pdbx_strand_id
1 'polypeptide(L)'
;MELKCHCGNVSLELSSLPDEVGECNCSICRRYAAAWAYFSPEQVLINLSEKTEFYCWGDKEVEFHRCKSCGCLTHYVTTEKCSADILAVNMRMAENEVLASIPVRKINGATY
;
A
#
# COMPACT_ATOMS: atom_id res chain seq x y z
N MET A 1 10.36 -7.64 7.03
CA MET A 1 9.78 -8.50 5.95
C MET A 1 10.02 -7.82 4.63
N GLU A 2 10.49 -8.52 3.59
CA GLU A 2 10.67 -7.93 2.26
C GLU A 2 9.48 -8.29 1.35
N LEU A 3 8.95 -7.30 0.64
CA LEU A 3 7.90 -7.44 -0.37
C LEU A 3 8.42 -6.90 -1.70
N LYS A 4 8.03 -7.52 -2.82
CA LYS A 4 8.45 -7.09 -4.16
C LYS A 4 7.25 -6.96 -5.07
N CYS A 5 7.29 -5.97 -5.95
CA CYS A 5 6.42 -6.00 -7.11
C CYS A 5 6.77 -7.21 -8.01
N HIS A 6 5.86 -7.57 -8.93
CA HIS A 6 6.03 -8.77 -9.77
C HIS A 6 7.38 -8.84 -10.52
N CYS A 7 7.88 -7.71 -11.04
CA CYS A 7 9.16 -7.68 -11.75
C CYS A 7 10.38 -7.40 -10.86
N GLY A 8 10.19 -7.19 -9.56
CA GLY A 8 11.28 -6.89 -8.60
C GLY A 8 11.84 -5.47 -8.65
N ASN A 9 11.37 -4.59 -9.55
CA ASN A 9 11.85 -3.20 -9.65
C ASN A 9 11.58 -2.38 -8.38
N VAL A 10 10.50 -2.69 -7.67
CA VAL A 10 10.13 -2.09 -6.38
C VAL A 10 10.22 -3.15 -5.31
N SER A 11 11.04 -2.92 -4.28
CA SER A 11 10.99 -3.68 -3.03
C SER A 11 10.70 -2.79 -1.84
N LEU A 12 9.97 -3.34 -0.87
CA LEU A 12 9.62 -2.67 0.38
C LEU A 12 10.03 -3.57 1.53
N GLU A 13 10.85 -3.04 2.43
CA GLU A 13 11.27 -3.71 3.64
C GLU A 13 10.50 -3.13 4.83
N LEU A 14 9.65 -3.96 5.43
CA LEU A 14 8.86 -3.63 6.61
C LEU A 14 9.66 -3.96 7.87
N SER A 15 9.69 -3.03 8.83
CA SER A 15 10.32 -3.21 10.14
C SER A 15 9.70 -4.36 10.96
N SER A 16 8.44 -4.70 10.73
CA SER A 16 7.70 -5.78 11.41
C SER A 16 6.57 -6.34 10.54
N LEU A 17 5.98 -7.47 10.95
CA LEU A 17 4.74 -7.97 10.38
C LEU A 17 3.58 -7.10 10.89
N PRO A 18 2.63 -6.67 10.04
CA PRO A 18 1.50 -5.88 10.51
C PRO A 18 0.53 -6.74 11.33
N ASP A 19 -0.05 -6.15 12.37
CA ASP A 19 -1.07 -6.80 13.21
C ASP A 19 -2.40 -7.02 12.47
N GLU A 20 -2.69 -6.19 11.47
CA GLU A 20 -3.87 -6.28 10.62
C GLU A 20 -3.62 -5.65 9.23
N VAL A 21 -4.51 -5.98 8.28
CA VAL A 21 -4.61 -5.29 6.99
C VAL A 21 -6.00 -4.70 6.79
N GLY A 22 -6.05 -3.48 6.26
CA GLY A 22 -7.28 -2.79 5.90
C GLY A 22 -7.74 -3.13 4.48
N GLU A 23 -8.98 -3.60 4.35
CA GLU A 23 -9.66 -3.70 3.05
C GLU A 23 -10.79 -2.67 2.99
N CYS A 24 -10.55 -1.64 2.17
CA CYS A 24 -11.45 -0.49 2.03
C CYS A 24 -12.37 -0.63 0.81
N ASN A 25 -13.67 -0.35 1.01
CA ASN A 25 -14.68 -0.43 -0.04
C ASN A 25 -14.91 0.87 -0.83
N CYS A 26 -14.10 1.92 -0.62
CA CYS A 26 -14.22 3.16 -1.39
C CYS A 26 -14.02 2.91 -2.89
N SER A 27 -14.42 3.86 -3.72
CA SER A 27 -14.47 3.68 -5.17
C SER A 27 -13.13 3.24 -5.77
N ILE A 28 -12.01 3.77 -5.28
CA ILE A 28 -10.67 3.42 -5.77
C ILE A 28 -10.12 2.14 -5.13
N CYS A 29 -10.17 2.01 -3.80
CA CYS A 29 -9.62 0.85 -3.09
C CYS A 29 -10.28 -0.47 -3.50
N ARG A 30 -11.61 -0.48 -3.71
CA ARG A 30 -12.31 -1.69 -4.17
C ARG A 30 -11.90 -2.12 -5.59
N ARG A 31 -11.47 -1.18 -6.44
CA ARG A 31 -11.01 -1.46 -7.81
C ARG A 31 -9.56 -1.93 -7.83
N TYR A 32 -8.74 -1.40 -6.93
CA TYR A 32 -7.39 -1.90 -6.69
C TYR A 32 -7.37 -3.23 -5.94
N ALA A 33 -8.45 -3.57 -5.24
CA ALA A 33 -8.57 -4.76 -4.41
C ALA A 33 -7.39 -4.89 -3.42
N ALA A 34 -6.84 -3.78 -2.95
CA ALA A 34 -5.65 -3.77 -2.10
C ALA A 34 -5.97 -4.18 -0.66
N ALA A 35 -4.97 -4.79 0.00
CA ALA A 35 -4.98 -5.07 1.43
C ALA A 35 -3.88 -4.23 2.08
N TRP A 36 -4.26 -3.15 2.77
CA TRP A 36 -3.33 -2.13 3.23
C TRP A 36 -2.82 -2.42 4.63
N ALA A 37 -1.50 -2.61 4.79
CA ALA A 37 -0.84 -2.52 6.08
C ALA A 37 -0.35 -1.08 6.29
N TYR A 38 -0.67 -0.47 7.42
CA TYR A 38 -0.40 0.94 7.68
C TYR A 38 0.84 1.09 8.57
N PHE A 39 1.78 1.93 8.13
CA PHE A 39 3.03 2.21 8.83
C PHE A 39 3.31 3.71 8.85
N SER A 40 4.16 4.16 9.77
CA SER A 40 4.84 5.44 9.60
C SER A 40 5.93 5.33 8.53
N PRO A 41 6.28 6.40 7.80
CA PRO A 41 7.25 6.32 6.70
C PRO A 41 8.61 5.75 7.11
N GLU A 42 9.09 6.02 8.33
CA GLU A 42 10.37 5.51 8.82
C GLU A 42 10.39 4.00 9.09
N GLN A 43 9.22 3.36 9.17
CA GLN A 43 9.09 1.91 9.40
C GLN A 43 9.20 1.09 8.12
N VAL A 44 9.26 1.74 6.95
CA VAL A 44 9.31 1.08 5.64
C VAL A 44 10.44 1.65 4.80
N LEU A 45 11.41 0.81 4.46
CA LEU A 45 12.44 1.15 3.49
C LEU A 45 11.95 0.77 2.08
N ILE A 46 11.89 1.74 1.17
CA ILE A 46 11.54 1.50 -0.24
C ILE A 46 12.81 1.53 -1.08
N ASN A 47 13.10 0.42 -1.76
CA ASN A 47 14.18 0.33 -2.74
C ASN A 47 13.59 0.27 -4.16
N LEU A 48 14.17 1.07 -5.06
CA LEU A 48 13.68 1.26 -6.44
C LEU A 48 14.85 1.24 -7.41
N SER A 49 14.75 0.46 -8.49
CA SER A 49 15.69 0.59 -9.62
C SER A 49 15.24 1.69 -10.60
N GLU A 50 13.93 1.87 -10.74
CA GLU A 50 13.29 2.96 -11.46
C GLU A 50 12.18 3.59 -10.61
N LYS A 51 11.91 4.88 -10.83
CA LYS A 51 10.84 5.58 -10.11
C LYS A 51 9.48 4.95 -10.39
N THR A 52 8.65 4.86 -9.34
CA THR A 52 7.23 4.51 -9.47
C THR A 52 6.46 5.61 -10.20
N GLU A 53 5.32 5.25 -10.78
CA GLU A 53 4.28 6.20 -11.13
C GLU A 53 3.24 6.24 -10.01
N PHE A 54 2.55 7.36 -9.81
CA PHE A 54 1.46 7.44 -8.85
C PHE A 54 0.19 8.03 -9.47
N TYR A 55 -0.93 7.71 -8.85
CA TYR A 55 -2.22 8.30 -9.14
C TYR A 55 -2.77 8.97 -7.88
N CYS A 56 -3.23 10.21 -8.02
CA CYS A 56 -3.83 10.99 -6.94
C CYS A 56 -5.22 11.46 -7.37
N TRP A 57 -6.20 11.36 -6.47
CA TRP A 57 -7.61 11.65 -6.76
C TRP A 57 -8.32 12.24 -5.53
N GLY A 58 -9.51 12.80 -5.74
CA GLY A 58 -10.38 13.26 -4.65
C GLY A 58 -9.84 14.51 -3.96
N ASP A 59 -9.81 14.47 -2.63
CA ASP A 59 -9.20 15.46 -1.74
C ASP A 59 -7.69 15.67 -2.00
N LYS A 60 -7.06 14.73 -2.71
CA LYS A 60 -5.63 14.68 -3.00
C LYS A 60 -4.78 14.45 -1.75
N GLU A 61 -5.33 13.74 -0.77
CA GLU A 61 -4.61 13.35 0.45
C GLU A 61 -3.72 12.13 0.26
N VAL A 62 -3.93 11.34 -0.80
CA VAL A 62 -3.22 10.08 -1.02
C VAL A 62 -2.66 9.97 -2.45
N GLU A 63 -1.39 9.55 -2.54
CA GLU A 63 -0.74 9.14 -3.79
C GLU A 63 -0.62 7.61 -3.82
N PHE A 64 -1.30 6.97 -4.78
CA PHE A 64 -1.25 5.52 -4.97
C PHE A 64 -0.13 5.14 -5.93
N HIS A 65 0.98 4.59 -5.42
CA HIS A 65 2.18 4.26 -6.17
C HIS A 65 2.12 2.86 -6.80
N ARG A 66 2.48 2.80 -8.07
CA ARG A 66 2.60 1.56 -8.84
C ARG A 66 3.95 1.46 -9.53
N CYS A 67 4.41 0.23 -9.70
CA CYS A 67 5.58 -0.05 -10.52
C CYS A 67 5.30 0.33 -11.97
N LYS A 68 6.15 1.15 -12.58
CA LYS A 68 6.03 1.55 -13.98
C LYS A 68 6.17 0.36 -14.95
N SER A 69 6.96 -0.64 -14.57
CA SER A 69 7.32 -1.77 -15.44
C SER A 69 6.24 -2.87 -15.46
N CYS A 70 5.67 -3.24 -14.30
CA CYS A 70 4.67 -4.31 -14.21
C CYS A 70 3.26 -3.86 -13.80
N GLY A 71 3.08 -2.60 -13.42
CA GLY A 71 1.78 -2.06 -12.99
C GLY A 71 1.33 -2.45 -11.58
N CYS A 72 2.08 -3.30 -10.85
CA CYS A 72 1.75 -3.65 -9.47
C CYS A 72 1.61 -2.41 -8.60
N LEU A 73 0.46 -2.27 -7.95
CA LEU A 73 0.21 -1.26 -6.93
C LEU A 73 0.90 -1.69 -5.64
N THR A 74 1.94 -0.96 -5.25
CA THR A 74 2.87 -1.39 -4.20
C THR A 74 2.54 -0.75 -2.85
N HIS A 75 2.33 0.55 -2.84
CA HIS A 75 2.05 1.32 -1.64
C HIS A 75 1.24 2.56 -1.97
N TYR A 76 0.74 3.23 -0.94
CA TYR A 76 0.38 4.63 -1.04
C TYR A 76 1.12 5.43 0.03
N VAL A 77 1.31 6.72 -0.23
CA VAL A 77 1.73 7.68 0.78
C VAL A 77 0.68 8.77 0.92
N THR A 78 0.54 9.32 2.12
CA THR A 78 -0.22 10.54 2.33
C THR A 78 0.55 11.75 1.84
N THR A 79 -0.17 12.74 1.31
CA THR A 79 0.41 14.02 0.91
C THR A 79 0.38 15.01 2.07
N GLU A 80 0.99 16.18 1.87
CA GLU A 80 0.91 17.33 2.79
C GLU A 80 -0.51 17.82 3.12
N LYS A 81 -1.52 17.35 2.38
CA LYS A 81 -2.94 17.68 2.64
C LYS A 81 -3.57 16.78 3.69
N CYS A 82 -3.03 15.59 3.90
CA CYS A 82 -3.47 14.72 4.96
C CYS A 82 -2.82 15.16 6.27
N SER A 83 -3.60 15.21 7.34
CA SER A 83 -3.07 15.51 8.68
C SER A 83 -2.22 14.37 9.26
N ALA A 84 -2.37 13.15 8.74
CA ALA A 84 -1.62 11.99 9.13
C ALA A 84 -0.49 11.73 8.14
N ASP A 85 0.67 11.32 8.65
CA ASP A 85 1.82 10.89 7.85
C ASP A 85 1.86 9.35 7.81
N ILE A 86 1.37 8.76 6.73
CA ILE A 86 1.13 7.32 6.58
C ILE A 86 1.77 6.84 5.28
N LEU A 87 2.50 5.73 5.38
CA LEU A 87 2.88 4.88 4.27
C LEU A 87 2.14 3.55 4.42
N ALA A 88 1.24 3.25 3.49
CA ALA A 88 0.51 2.00 3.51
C ALA A 88 0.99 1.05 2.42
N VAL A 89 1.32 -0.18 2.79
CA VAL A 89 1.86 -1.19 1.89
C VAL A 89 0.78 -2.18 1.48
N ASN A 90 0.71 -2.51 0.19
CA ASN A 90 -0.22 -3.49 -0.32
C ASN A 90 0.27 -4.91 -0.03
N MET A 91 -0.27 -5.52 1.01
CA MET A 91 0.08 -6.87 1.44
C MET A 91 -0.35 -7.97 0.47
N ARG A 92 -1.04 -7.66 -0.62
CA ARG A 92 -1.23 -8.62 -1.74
C ARG A 92 0.06 -8.94 -2.50
N MET A 93 1.17 -8.27 -2.19
CA MET A 93 2.51 -8.66 -2.65
C MET A 93 3.16 -9.75 -1.77
N ALA A 94 2.62 -10.02 -0.59
CA ALA A 94 3.13 -11.09 0.27
C ALA A 94 2.78 -12.47 -0.30
N GLU A 95 3.51 -13.49 0.14
CA GLU A 95 3.11 -14.88 -0.06
C GLU A 95 1.70 -15.12 0.53
N ASN A 96 0.92 -15.97 -0.14
CA ASN A 96 -0.49 -16.17 0.19
C ASN A 96 -0.70 -16.65 1.62
N GLU A 97 0.18 -17.52 2.12
CA GLU A 97 0.13 -18.06 3.48
C GLU A 97 0.37 -16.96 4.51
N VAL A 98 1.28 -16.02 4.23
CA VAL A 98 1.55 -14.89 5.12
C VAL A 98 0.35 -13.96 5.14
N LEU A 99 -0.18 -13.58 3.98
CA LEU A 99 -1.37 -12.73 3.90
C LEU A 99 -2.57 -13.36 4.60
N ALA A 100 -2.79 -14.67 4.41
CA ALA A 100 -3.90 -15.40 5.04
C ALA A 100 -3.79 -15.48 6.58
N SER A 101 -2.58 -15.33 7.13
CA SER A 101 -2.35 -15.33 8.58
C SER A 101 -2.65 -13.99 9.26
N ILE A 102 -2.76 -12.89 8.48
CA ILE A 102 -2.95 -11.54 9.03
C ILE A 102 -4.45 -11.22 9.11
N PRO A 103 -4.97 -10.77 10.26
CA PRO A 103 -6.35 -10.31 10.41
C PRO A 103 -6.74 -9.21 9.40
N VAL A 104 -7.97 -9.28 8.89
CA VAL A 104 -8.51 -8.28 7.95
C VAL A 104 -9.51 -7.36 8.64
N ARG A 105 -9.22 -6.06 8.68
CA ARG A 105 -10.16 -5.01 9.07
C ARG A 105 -10.91 -4.49 7.85
N LYS A 106 -12.24 -4.61 7.87
CA LYS A 106 -13.10 -4.04 6.82
C LYS A 106 -13.32 -2.55 7.09
N ILE A 107 -13.06 -1.72 6.09
CA ILE A 107 -13.18 -0.27 6.18
C ILE A 107 -14.29 0.20 5.23
N ASN A 108 -15.28 0.91 5.78
CA ASN A 108 -16.36 1.50 4.98
C ASN A 108 -15.96 2.90 4.45
N GLY A 109 -14.98 2.94 3.55
CA GLY A 109 -14.53 4.17 2.91
C GLY A 109 -15.51 4.77 1.88
N ALA A 110 -16.58 4.05 1.52
CA ALA A 110 -17.58 4.54 0.58
C ALA A 110 -18.55 5.58 1.17
N THR A 111 -18.54 5.77 2.49
CA THR A 111 -19.41 6.71 3.21
C THR A 111 -18.67 7.93 3.76
N TYR A 112 -17.37 8.04 3.52
CA TYR A 112 -16.57 9.22 3.84
C TYR A 112 -16.66 10.24 2.70
#